data_AF-A0A4V0ZFR2-F1
#
_entry.id   AF-A0A4V0ZFR2-F1
#
_cell.length_a   1.000
_cell.length_b   1.000
_cell.length_c   1.000
_cell.angle_alpha   90.00
_cell.angle_beta   90.00
_cell.angle_gamma   90.00
#
_symmetry.space_group_name_H-M   'P 1'
#
loop_
_entity.id
_entity.type
_entity.pdbx_description
1 polymer ?
#
loop_
_entity_poly.entity_id
_entity_poly.type
_entity_poly.pdbx_seq_one_letter_code
_entity_poly.pdbx_strand_id
1 'polypeptide(L)'
;MKKILLLSSLIAFHCAAENSQALTVDRLVPNNFQLAFPNDRDIKPLQSDFELVNYVLMSNEEGERWAVLTLLNTAGGERVFKQEHLMAIFADGKRKAPAAIKLNFSGQELQTVTVSFGYSKFPILAVNTNQG
;
A
#
# COMPACT_ATOMS: atom_id res chain seq x y z
N MET A 1 -20.23 -16.87 -64.90
CA MET A 1 -20.12 -17.07 -63.43
C MET A 1 -18.65 -17.34 -63.08
N LYS A 2 -17.92 -16.38 -62.50
CA LYS A 2 -16.71 -16.66 -61.71
C LYS A 2 -16.62 -15.57 -60.65
N LYS A 3 -16.80 -16.00 -59.41
CA LYS A 3 -16.96 -15.18 -58.21
C LYS A 3 -15.64 -14.44 -57.96
N ILE A 4 -15.70 -13.11 -57.93
CA ILE A 4 -14.69 -12.28 -57.25
C ILE A 4 -14.82 -12.64 -55.76
N LEU A 5 -13.87 -13.40 -55.24
CA LEU A 5 -13.79 -13.65 -53.80
C LEU A 5 -13.00 -12.49 -53.19
N LEU A 6 -13.73 -11.53 -52.62
CA LEU A 6 -13.18 -10.56 -51.68
C LEU A 6 -12.46 -11.33 -50.56
N LEU A 7 -11.16 -11.08 -50.39
CA LEU A 7 -10.46 -11.38 -49.14
C LEU A 7 -10.18 -10.06 -48.43
N SER A 8 -11.25 -9.43 -47.95
CA SER A 8 -11.19 -8.27 -47.06
C SER A 8 -11.25 -8.72 -45.61
N SER A 9 -10.36 -8.14 -44.82
CA SER A 9 -10.51 -7.83 -43.39
C SER A 9 -10.22 -8.92 -42.36
N LEU A 10 -9.02 -8.85 -41.80
CA LEU A 10 -8.79 -9.08 -40.37
C LEU A 10 -7.83 -8.00 -39.85
N ILE A 11 -8.31 -6.76 -39.78
CA ILE A 11 -7.70 -5.76 -38.89
C ILE A 11 -8.35 -5.99 -37.52
N ALA A 12 -7.73 -6.82 -36.70
CA ALA A 12 -8.08 -6.90 -35.29
C ALA A 12 -7.65 -5.59 -34.62
N PHE A 13 -8.57 -4.63 -34.51
CA PHE A 13 -8.40 -3.46 -33.66
C PHE A 13 -8.26 -3.95 -32.21
N HIS A 14 -7.02 -4.07 -31.74
CA HIS A 14 -6.75 -4.17 -30.31
C HIS A 14 -7.02 -2.79 -29.73
N CYS A 15 -8.24 -2.57 -29.26
CA CYS A 15 -8.52 -1.49 -28.31
C CYS A 15 -7.75 -1.85 -27.04
N ALA A 16 -6.52 -1.35 -26.91
CA ALA A 16 -5.82 -1.39 -25.64
C ALA A 16 -6.63 -0.48 -24.69
N ALA A 17 -7.28 -1.08 -23.71
CA ALA A 17 -7.79 -0.31 -22.58
C ALA A 17 -6.57 0.34 -21.92
N GLU A 18 -6.57 1.67 -21.87
CA GLU A 18 -5.56 2.41 -21.12
C GLU A 18 -5.77 2.09 -19.65
N ASN A 19 -4.90 1.25 -19.08
CA ASN A 19 -4.91 0.99 -17.64
C ASN A 19 -4.75 2.34 -16.94
N SER A 20 -5.71 2.70 -16.12
CA SER A 20 -5.67 3.98 -15.43
C SER A 20 -4.51 3.95 -14.44
N GLN A 21 -3.54 4.83 -14.64
CA GLN A 21 -2.45 5.05 -13.69
C GLN A 21 -2.94 5.73 -12.40
N ALA A 22 -4.18 6.23 -12.38
CA ALA A 22 -4.74 6.87 -11.21
C ALA A 22 -4.93 5.86 -10.07
N LEU A 23 -4.45 6.23 -8.88
CA LEU A 23 -4.71 5.49 -7.66
C LEU A 23 -6.18 5.60 -7.27
N THR A 24 -6.74 4.48 -6.84
CA THR A 24 -8.09 4.36 -6.29
C THR A 24 -8.01 3.97 -4.82
N VAL A 25 -8.97 4.40 -4.02
CA VAL A 25 -9.05 3.99 -2.60
C VAL A 25 -9.54 2.55 -2.54
N ASP A 26 -8.76 1.70 -1.87
CA ASP A 26 -9.14 0.31 -1.64
C ASP A 26 -10.30 0.26 -0.64
N ARG A 27 -11.22 -0.69 -0.85
CA ARG A 27 -12.34 -0.89 0.07
C ARG A 27 -11.80 -1.19 1.47
N LEU A 28 -12.22 -0.40 2.45
CA LEU A 28 -11.83 -0.55 3.85
C LEU A 28 -12.15 -1.98 4.34
N VAL A 29 -11.11 -2.70 4.77
CA VAL A 29 -11.27 -3.91 5.56
C VAL A 29 -11.63 -3.48 6.98
N PRO A 30 -12.74 -3.95 7.56
CA PRO A 30 -13.14 -3.59 8.92
C PRO A 30 -12.01 -3.83 9.94
N ASN A 31 -11.84 -2.91 10.89
CA ASN A 31 -10.80 -2.98 11.94
C ASN A 31 -10.92 -4.21 12.86
N ASN A 32 -12.01 -4.97 12.79
CA ASN A 32 -12.24 -6.19 13.56
C ASN A 32 -11.86 -7.49 12.80
N PHE A 33 -11.13 -7.39 11.68
CA PHE A 33 -10.67 -8.55 10.94
C PHE A 33 -9.36 -9.12 11.51
N GLN A 34 -9.36 -10.41 11.88
CA GLN A 34 -8.18 -11.08 12.42
C GLN A 34 -7.31 -11.67 11.29
N LEU A 35 -6.10 -11.14 11.12
CA LEU A 35 -5.11 -11.66 10.18
C LEU A 35 -4.22 -12.71 10.84
N ALA A 36 -4.43 -13.99 10.51
CA ALA A 36 -3.70 -15.13 11.10
C ALA A 36 -2.66 -15.75 10.15
N PHE A 37 -1.93 -14.92 9.39
CA PHE A 37 -0.83 -15.42 8.55
C PHE A 37 0.38 -15.84 9.40
N PRO A 38 1.08 -16.95 9.05
CA PRO A 38 2.32 -17.34 9.71
C PRO A 38 3.33 -16.19 9.82
N ASN A 39 4.09 -16.16 10.92
CA ASN A 39 5.17 -15.19 11.12
C ASN A 39 6.43 -15.84 11.71
N ASP A 40 6.84 -16.96 11.13
CA ASP A 40 7.94 -17.76 11.68
C ASP A 40 9.28 -17.00 11.76
N ARG A 41 9.41 -15.92 10.99
CA ARG A 41 10.59 -15.03 10.98
C ARG A 41 10.44 -13.80 11.88
N ASP A 42 9.37 -13.70 12.66
CA ASP A 42 9.03 -12.56 13.53
C ASP A 42 9.21 -11.20 12.85
N ILE A 43 8.78 -11.08 11.59
CA ILE A 43 8.88 -9.83 10.85
C ILE A 43 7.83 -8.89 11.41
N LYS A 44 8.27 -7.78 12.01
CA LYS A 44 7.42 -6.75 12.62
C LYS A 44 8.08 -5.37 12.48
N PRO A 45 7.31 -4.28 12.59
CA PRO A 45 7.89 -2.95 12.66
C PRO A 45 8.85 -2.84 13.85
N LEU A 46 9.90 -2.05 13.68
CA LEU A 46 10.80 -1.66 14.76
C LEU A 46 10.01 -0.89 15.83
N GLN A 47 10.23 -1.24 17.09
CA GLN A 47 9.56 -0.60 18.23
C GLN A 47 9.90 0.90 18.27
N SER A 48 8.90 1.75 18.48
CA SER A 48 9.07 3.20 18.48
C SER A 48 7.94 3.92 19.23
N ASP A 49 8.06 5.25 19.40
CA ASP A 49 7.04 6.12 20.00
C ASP A 49 6.01 6.62 18.96
N PHE A 50 5.70 5.81 17.94
CA PHE A 50 4.78 6.21 16.87
C PHE A 50 3.50 5.37 16.87
N GLU A 51 2.38 6.05 17.07
CA GLU A 51 1.05 5.49 16.94
C GLU A 51 0.51 5.72 15.52
N LEU A 52 -0.03 4.68 14.90
CA LEU A 52 -0.80 4.80 13.65
C LEU A 52 -2.26 5.05 13.99
N VAL A 53 -2.68 6.31 13.88
CA VAL A 53 -4.03 6.76 14.25
C VAL A 53 -5.07 6.27 13.25
N ASN A 54 -4.78 6.43 11.95
CA ASN A 54 -5.61 5.93 10.87
C ASN A 54 -4.80 5.79 9.58
N TYR A 55 -5.33 5.02 8.64
CA TYR A 55 -4.77 4.93 7.29
C TYR A 55 -5.85 4.71 6.23
N VAL A 56 -5.52 5.09 5.00
CA VAL A 56 -6.29 4.81 3.79
C VAL A 56 -5.37 4.07 2.82
N LEU A 57 -5.80 2.90 2.37
CA LEU A 57 -5.08 2.11 1.37
C LEU A 57 -5.51 2.52 -0.02
N MET A 58 -4.53 2.57 -0.94
CA MET A 58 -4.78 2.95 -2.32
C MET A 58 -4.00 2.07 -3.27
N SER A 59 -4.58 1.83 -4.44
CA SER A 59 -3.98 0.98 -5.45
C SER A 59 -4.47 1.29 -6.87
N ASN A 60 -3.78 0.76 -7.87
CA ASN A 60 -4.22 0.80 -9.26
C ASN A 60 -4.07 -0.57 -9.95
N GLU A 61 -4.48 -0.62 -11.22
CA GLU A 61 -4.50 -1.82 -12.06
C GLU A 61 -3.09 -2.32 -12.43
N GLU A 62 -2.08 -1.44 -12.44
CA GLU A 62 -0.68 -1.81 -12.63
C GLU A 62 -0.07 -2.52 -11.42
N GLY A 63 -0.77 -2.50 -10.27
CA GLY A 63 -0.34 -3.17 -9.06
C GLY A 63 0.41 -2.26 -8.09
N GLU A 64 0.37 -0.93 -8.27
CA GLU A 64 0.90 -0.01 -7.27
C GLU A 64 0.15 -0.13 -5.95
N ARG A 65 0.86 0.04 -4.85
CA ARG A 65 0.32 -0.08 -3.49
C ARG A 65 0.79 1.09 -2.67
N TRP A 66 -0.15 1.89 -2.22
CA TRP A 66 0.09 3.14 -1.51
C TRP A 66 -0.76 3.18 -0.24
N ALA A 67 -0.34 4.01 0.70
CA ALA A 67 -1.14 4.33 1.87
C ALA A 67 -1.00 5.80 2.24
N VAL A 68 -2.11 6.43 2.59
CA VAL A 68 -2.12 7.69 3.35
C VAL A 68 -2.20 7.31 4.83
N LEU A 69 -1.27 7.80 5.64
CA LEU A 69 -1.14 7.46 7.05
C LEU A 69 -1.25 8.73 7.88
N THR A 70 -1.94 8.66 9.01
CA THR A 70 -1.88 9.68 10.05
C THR A 70 -1.14 9.09 11.25
N LEU A 71 -0.02 9.71 11.61
CA LEU A 71 0.90 9.24 12.64
C LEU A 71 0.98 10.25 13.77
N LEU A 72 1.02 9.76 15.01
CA LEU A 72 1.26 10.55 16.22
C LEU A 72 2.62 10.18 16.81
N ASN A 73 3.46 11.18 17.10
CA ASN A 73 4.59 10.99 18.00
C ASN A 73 4.10 11.05 19.45
N THR A 74 4.06 9.90 20.13
CA THR A 74 3.56 9.81 21.51
C THR A 74 4.58 10.26 22.55
N ALA A 75 5.84 10.51 22.15
CA ALA A 75 6.86 11.04 23.06
C ALA A 75 6.69 12.53 23.32
N GLY A 76 7.22 12.98 24.46
CA GLY A 76 7.28 14.42 24.81
C GLY A 76 8.35 15.21 24.04
N GLY A 77 9.28 14.53 23.36
CA GLY A 77 10.37 15.15 22.60
C GLY A 77 10.37 14.75 21.13
N GLU A 78 11.32 15.30 20.38
CA GLU A 78 11.42 15.04 18.94
C GLU A 78 11.73 13.57 18.64
N ARG A 79 11.14 13.08 17.53
CA ARG A 79 11.39 11.74 16.98
C ARG A 79 11.48 11.79 15.47
N VAL A 80 12.20 10.82 14.92
CA VAL A 80 12.33 10.64 13.47
C VAL A 80 11.61 9.35 13.08
N PHE A 81 10.57 9.48 12.27
CA PHE A 81 9.89 8.34 11.67
C PHE A 81 10.64 7.85 10.43
N LYS A 82 10.83 6.54 10.30
CA LYS A 82 11.52 5.89 9.18
C LYS A 82 10.75 4.67 8.71
N GLN A 83 11.10 4.14 7.54
CA GLN A 83 10.44 2.95 6.97
C GLN A 83 10.43 1.75 7.91
N GLU A 84 11.43 1.57 8.77
CA GLU A 84 11.46 0.41 9.68
C GLU A 84 10.37 0.47 10.76
N HIS A 85 9.80 1.64 11.06
CA HIS A 85 8.74 1.82 12.05
C HIS A 85 7.35 1.45 11.52
N LEU A 86 7.24 1.10 10.23
CA LEU A 86 5.98 0.78 9.58
C LEU A 86 6.06 -0.55 8.82
N MET A 87 4.97 -1.31 8.85
CA MET A 87 4.86 -2.54 8.09
C MET A 87 3.46 -2.64 7.46
N ALA A 88 3.39 -3.07 6.21
CA ALA A 88 2.16 -3.52 5.58
C ALA A 88 2.10 -5.06 5.59
N ILE A 89 0.90 -5.60 5.79
CA ILE A 89 0.58 -7.02 5.62
C ILE A 89 -0.22 -7.18 4.33
N PHE A 90 0.30 -7.99 3.42
CA PHE A 90 -0.32 -8.27 2.12
C PHE A 90 -1.23 -9.50 2.18
N ALA A 91 -2.13 -9.64 1.21
CA ALA A 91 -3.06 -10.77 1.14
C ALA A 91 -2.38 -12.14 0.93
N ASP A 92 -1.11 -12.17 0.54
CA ASP A 92 -0.28 -13.39 0.50
C ASP A 92 0.50 -13.64 1.81
N GLY A 93 0.18 -12.88 2.87
CA GLY A 93 0.83 -12.96 4.17
C GLY A 93 2.22 -12.33 4.24
N LYS A 94 2.74 -11.78 3.13
CA LYS A 94 4.03 -11.07 3.17
C LYS A 94 3.91 -9.78 3.97
N ARG A 95 5.00 -9.48 4.67
CA ARG A 95 5.18 -8.26 5.45
C ARG A 95 6.25 -7.41 4.77
N LYS A 96 5.95 -6.15 4.45
CA LYS A 96 6.89 -5.22 3.80
C LYS A 96 6.84 -3.82 4.41
N ALA A 97 8.01 -3.22 4.63
CA ALA A 97 8.15 -1.80 4.90
C ALA A 97 7.84 -0.98 3.64
N PRO A 98 7.46 0.31 3.77
CA PRO A 98 7.32 1.19 2.61
C PRO A 98 8.69 1.48 1.98
N ALA A 99 8.68 2.16 0.84
CA ALA A 99 9.85 2.84 0.30
C ALA A 99 10.47 3.77 1.36
N ALA A 100 11.76 4.12 1.17
CA ALA A 100 12.49 4.92 2.14
C ALA A 100 11.78 6.25 2.43
N ILE A 101 11.57 6.51 3.73
CA ILE A 101 10.92 7.71 4.23
C ILE A 101 11.65 8.21 5.47
N LYS A 102 11.67 9.52 5.66
CA LYS A 102 12.23 10.14 6.86
C LYS A 102 11.43 11.40 7.19
N LEU A 103 10.74 11.40 8.33
CA LEU A 103 9.93 12.51 8.79
C LEU A 103 10.34 12.88 10.20
N ASN A 104 10.42 14.18 10.49
CA ASN A 104 10.70 14.67 11.83
C ASN A 104 9.39 15.10 12.48
N PHE A 105 9.19 14.68 13.73
CA PHE A 105 8.05 15.04 14.54
C PHE A 105 8.53 15.74 15.80
N SER A 106 7.89 16.85 16.14
CA SER A 106 7.86 17.42 17.48
C SER A 106 7.17 16.45 18.45
N GLY A 107 7.39 16.63 19.75
CA GLY A 107 6.66 15.86 20.76
C GLY A 107 5.15 16.07 20.64
N GLN A 108 4.37 15.00 20.71
CA GLN A 108 2.90 15.01 20.58
C GLN A 108 2.38 15.54 19.23
N GLU A 109 3.21 15.56 18.19
CA GLU A 109 2.80 16.03 16.86
C GLU A 109 2.04 14.95 16.08
N LEU A 110 0.97 15.36 15.40
CA LEU A 110 0.27 14.61 14.37
C LEU A 110 0.72 15.05 12.99
N GLN A 111 1.11 14.11 12.13
CA GLN A 111 1.37 14.38 10.71
C GLN A 111 0.69 13.33 9.84
N THR A 112 0.28 13.76 8.65
CA THR A 112 -0.24 12.87 7.60
C THR A 112 0.76 12.75 6.46
N VAL A 113 1.03 11.53 6.01
CA VAL A 113 1.99 11.24 4.93
C VAL A 113 1.44 10.18 3.98
N THR A 114 1.74 10.34 2.69
CA THR A 114 1.49 9.32 1.67
C THR A 114 2.77 8.53 1.41
N VAL A 115 2.70 7.20 1.54
CA VAL A 115 3.85 6.29 1.36
C VAL A 115 3.55 5.22 0.33
N SER A 116 4.58 4.77 -0.39
CA SER A 116 4.48 3.67 -1.35
C SER A 116 5.05 2.38 -0.76
N PHE A 117 4.42 1.24 -1.05
CA PHE A 117 4.94 -0.11 -0.80
C PHE A 117 5.40 -0.79 -2.10
N GLY A 118 5.50 -0.03 -3.19
CA GLY A 118 5.88 -0.50 -4.52
C GLY A 118 4.78 -1.31 -5.21
N TYR A 119 5.20 -2.24 -6.06
CA TYR A 119 4.30 -3.05 -6.89
C TYR A 119 4.02 -4.42 -6.25
N SER A 120 2.77 -4.84 -6.30
CA SER A 120 2.34 -6.17 -5.84
C SER A 120 1.05 -6.60 -6.52
N LYS A 121 0.99 -7.87 -6.93
CA LYS A 121 -0.27 -8.49 -7.34
C LYS A 121 -1.30 -8.53 -6.19
N PHE A 122 -0.83 -8.75 -4.96
CA PHE A 122 -1.69 -8.86 -3.79
C PHE A 122 -1.98 -7.49 -3.17
N PRO A 123 -3.21 -7.21 -2.72
CA PRO A 123 -3.53 -5.97 -2.02
C PRO A 123 -2.90 -5.94 -0.63
N ILE A 124 -2.79 -4.73 -0.06
CA ILE A 124 -2.50 -4.54 1.36
C ILE A 124 -3.80 -4.80 2.12
N LEU A 125 -3.71 -5.55 3.23
CA LEU A 125 -4.85 -5.82 4.11
C LEU A 125 -4.79 -5.00 5.40
N ALA A 126 -3.57 -4.68 5.86
CA ALA A 126 -3.37 -3.88 7.05
C ALA A 126 -2.02 -3.15 6.98
N VAL A 127 -1.93 -2.04 7.70
CA VAL A 127 -0.70 -1.34 8.01
C VAL A 127 -0.61 -1.18 9.52
N ASN A 128 0.57 -1.38 10.10
CA ASN A 128 0.78 -1.26 11.53
C ASN A 128 2.13 -0.64 11.88
N THR A 129 2.16 0.06 13.01
CA THR A 129 3.38 0.42 13.75
C THR A 129 3.55 -0.53 14.94
N ASN A 130 4.67 -0.42 15.63
CA ASN A 130 4.94 -1.14 16.87
C ASN A 130 5.23 -0.11 17.96
N GLN A 131 4.17 0.38 18.59
CA GLN A 131 4.27 1.36 19.67
C GLN A 131 4.81 0.68 20.94
N GLY A 132 5.87 1.26 21.52
CA GLY A 132 6.54 0.78 22.72
C GLY A 132 6.01 1.35 24.03
#